data_AF-A0A6P6UQ09-F1
#
_entry.id   AF-A0A6P6UQ09-F1
#
_cell.length_a   1.000
_cell.length_b   1.000
_cell.length_c   1.000
_cell.angle_alpha   90.00
_cell.angle_beta   90.00
_cell.angle_gamma   90.00
#
_symmetry.space_group_name_H-M   'P 1'
#
loop_
_entity.id
_entity.type
_entity.pdbx_description
1 polymer ?
#
loop_
_entity_poly.entity_id
_entity_poly.type
_entity_poly.pdbx_seq_one_letter_code
_entity_poly.pdbx_strand_id
1 'polypeptide(L)'
;MAVSFGKGLLVLLLTLVATLAISQAETVVVGGSQGWRYGYNYNNWASNHGAFFLGDTLVFKYGPPSKISRPHSVYLLPNLYSFLTCDFRGATRLAGLNQGRGNGFSYVLNQVRPNYFASGEGDDCKKGLMKFVAIPLYRPPFP
;
A
#
# COMPACT_ATOMS: atom_id res chain seq x y z
N MET A 1 -53.74 30.62 -8.08
CA MET A 1 -52.65 30.46 -9.07
C MET A 1 -51.61 29.53 -8.47
N ALA A 2 -51.30 28.44 -9.18
CA ALA A 2 -50.58 27.28 -8.68
C ALA A 2 -49.09 27.55 -8.48
N VAL A 3 -48.54 27.06 -7.37
CA VAL A 3 -47.08 26.99 -7.16
C VAL A 3 -46.56 25.83 -8.00
N SER A 4 -45.66 26.11 -8.95
CA SER A 4 -45.08 25.10 -9.84
C SER A 4 -44.04 24.26 -9.10
N PHE A 5 -44.43 23.07 -8.65
CA PHE A 5 -43.56 22.11 -7.96
C PHE A 5 -42.66 21.28 -8.90
N GLY A 6 -42.88 21.34 -10.21
CA GLY A 6 -42.25 20.44 -11.18
C GLY A 6 -40.74 20.65 -11.36
N LYS A 7 -40.24 21.89 -11.31
CA LYS A 7 -38.80 22.18 -11.52
C LYS A 7 -37.97 22.02 -10.23
N GLY A 8 -38.54 22.39 -9.08
CA GLY A 8 -37.85 22.28 -7.79
C GLY A 8 -37.60 20.83 -7.36
N LEU A 9 -38.59 19.96 -7.58
CA LEU A 9 -38.49 18.53 -7.26
C LEU A 9 -37.47 17.80 -8.15
N LEU A 10 -37.41 18.15 -9.44
CA LEU A 10 -36.44 17.62 -10.40
C LEU A 10 -34.99 18.06 -10.08
N VAL A 11 -34.79 19.30 -9.64
CA VAL A 11 -33.46 19.79 -9.18
C VAL A 11 -33.04 19.10 -7.87
N LEU A 12 -33.97 18.89 -6.92
CA LEU A 12 -33.69 18.20 -5.66
C LEU A 12 -33.31 16.72 -5.86
N LEU A 13 -33.99 16.04 -6.79
CA LEU A 13 -33.71 14.65 -7.16
C LEU A 13 -32.34 14.50 -7.87
N LEU A 14 -31.92 15.49 -8.66
CA LEU A 14 -30.61 15.49 -9.32
C LEU A 14 -29.44 15.77 -8.35
N THR A 15 -29.64 16.56 -7.29
CA THR A 15 -28.59 16.82 -6.29
C THR A 15 -28.39 15.67 -5.30
N LEU A 16 -29.44 14.88 -5.00
CA LEU A 16 -29.35 13.76 -4.05
C LEU A 16 -28.57 12.54 -4.61
N VAL A 17 -28.52 12.38 -5.93
CA VAL A 17 -27.79 11.29 -6.59
C VAL A 17 -26.29 11.58 -6.71
N ALA A 18 -25.86 12.83 -6.53
CA ALA A 18 -24.53 13.30 -6.90
C ALA A 18 -23.42 13.13 -5.83
N THR A 19 -23.69 12.60 -4.63
CA THR A 19 -22.66 12.53 -3.56
C THR A 19 -22.45 11.15 -2.93
N LEU A 20 -22.84 10.07 -3.61
CA LEU A 20 -22.30 8.74 -3.28
C LEU A 20 -20.89 8.63 -3.88
N ALA A 21 -19.91 9.30 -3.27
CA ALA A 21 -18.52 8.96 -3.47
C ALA A 21 -18.30 7.55 -2.91
N ILE A 22 -18.49 6.54 -3.76
CA ILE A 22 -18.18 5.14 -3.43
C ILE A 22 -16.68 5.11 -3.16
N SER A 23 -16.30 4.90 -1.91
CA SER A 23 -14.90 4.79 -1.56
C SER A 23 -14.38 3.42 -2.04
N GLN A 24 -13.61 3.43 -3.13
CA GLN A 24 -13.13 2.23 -3.86
C GLN A 24 -11.72 1.81 -3.42
N ALA A 25 -11.39 0.53 -3.55
CA ALA A 25 -10.05 0.00 -3.20
C ALA A 25 -8.96 0.67 -4.05
N GLU A 26 -7.90 1.13 -3.39
CA GLU A 26 -6.79 1.82 -4.06
C GLU A 26 -5.68 0.84 -4.42
N THR A 27 -4.98 1.13 -5.53
CA THR A 27 -3.70 0.49 -5.85
C THR A 27 -2.56 1.44 -5.51
N VAL A 28 -1.80 1.11 -4.47
CA VAL A 28 -0.71 1.93 -3.93
C VAL A 28 0.63 1.39 -4.40
N VAL A 29 1.36 2.16 -5.20
CA VAL A 29 2.74 1.80 -5.58
C VAL A 29 3.69 2.14 -4.43
N VAL A 30 4.32 1.12 -3.86
CA VAL A 30 5.22 1.28 -2.71
C VAL A 30 6.43 2.12 -3.11
N GLY A 31 6.62 3.24 -2.40
CA GLY A 31 7.66 4.24 -2.69
C GLY A 31 7.34 5.19 -3.85
N GLY A 32 6.16 5.10 -4.47
CA GLY A 32 5.76 5.95 -5.60
C GLY A 32 6.77 5.89 -6.75
N SER A 33 7.29 7.06 -7.16
CA SER A 33 8.29 7.15 -8.23
C SER A 33 9.66 6.54 -7.86
N GLN A 34 9.93 6.35 -6.56
CA GLN A 34 11.19 5.76 -6.09
C GLN A 34 11.18 4.23 -6.15
N GLY A 35 9.99 3.62 -6.27
CA GLY A 35 9.82 2.17 -6.26
C GLY A 35 10.32 1.51 -4.97
N TRP A 36 10.64 0.21 -5.03
CA TRP A 36 11.22 -0.57 -3.94
C TRP A 36 12.74 -0.71 -4.13
N ARG A 37 13.54 0.10 -3.42
CA ARG A 37 14.99 0.25 -3.61
C ARG A 37 15.73 0.54 -2.31
N TYR A 38 17.01 0.23 -2.32
CA TYR A 38 17.92 0.52 -1.21
C TYR A 38 18.05 2.03 -0.94
N GLY A 39 18.09 2.39 0.35
CA GLY A 39 18.40 3.74 0.83
C GLY A 39 17.25 4.73 0.75
N TYR A 40 16.01 4.27 0.55
CA TYR A 40 14.82 5.10 0.60
C TYR A 40 14.04 4.85 1.90
N ASN A 41 13.60 5.91 2.56
CA ASN A 41 12.92 5.80 3.86
C ASN A 41 11.44 5.49 3.68
N TYR A 42 11.09 4.20 3.70
CA TYR A 42 9.70 3.76 3.54
C TYR A 42 8.80 4.05 4.74
N ASN A 43 9.35 4.19 5.94
CA ASN A 43 8.57 4.66 7.09
C ASN A 43 8.08 6.09 6.84
N ASN A 44 8.95 6.99 6.40
CA ASN A 44 8.57 8.35 6.06
C ASN A 44 7.59 8.38 4.88
N TRP A 45 7.82 7.56 3.84
CA TRP A 45 6.89 7.45 2.72
C TRP A 45 5.50 6.98 3.16
N ALA A 46 5.41 5.91 3.97
CA ALA A 46 4.14 5.36 4.43
C ALA A 46 3.37 6.39 5.28
N SER A 47 4.06 7.11 6.17
CA SER A 47 3.45 8.19 6.95
C SER A 47 2.93 9.34 6.09
N ASN A 48 3.64 9.72 5.02
CA ASN A 48 3.23 10.80 4.12
C ASN A 48 2.19 10.37 3.08
N HIS A 49 2.10 9.07 2.77
CA HIS A 49 1.06 8.54 1.90
C HIS A 49 -0.33 8.68 2.54
N GLY A 50 -0.43 8.41 3.84
CA GLY A 50 -1.67 8.48 4.60
C GLY A 50 -2.19 7.11 5.04
N ALA A 51 -3.48 7.01 5.30
CA ALA A 51 -4.10 5.78 5.78
C ALA A 51 -4.19 4.74 4.66
N PHE A 52 -3.86 3.49 5.02
CA PHE A 52 -4.18 2.33 4.18
C PHE A 52 -5.56 1.82 4.57
N PHE A 53 -6.30 1.25 3.62
CA PHE A 53 -7.61 0.67 3.85
C PHE A 53 -7.68 -0.81 3.49
N LEU A 54 -8.64 -1.49 4.10
CA LEU A 54 -8.96 -2.88 3.77
C LEU A 54 -9.34 -3.00 2.29
N GLY A 55 -8.74 -3.96 1.60
CA GLY A 55 -8.91 -4.19 0.17
C GLY A 55 -7.91 -3.45 -0.72
N ASP A 56 -7.14 -2.50 -0.18
CA ASP A 56 -6.11 -1.81 -0.97
C ASP A 56 -5.01 -2.78 -1.40
N THR A 57 -4.45 -2.53 -2.58
CA THR A 57 -3.40 -3.35 -3.18
C THR A 57 -2.09 -2.59 -3.16
N LEU A 58 -1.11 -3.12 -2.43
CA LEU A 58 0.27 -2.63 -2.44
C LEU A 58 1.03 -3.25 -3.61
N VAL A 59 1.66 -2.41 -4.43
CA VAL A 59 2.44 -2.85 -5.60
C VAL A 59 3.92 -2.54 -5.39
N PHE A 60 4.73 -3.59 -5.32
CA PHE A 60 6.17 -3.54 -5.14
C PHE A 60 6.86 -3.66 -6.50
N LYS A 61 7.54 -2.59 -6.93
CA LYS A 61 8.28 -2.56 -8.20
C LYS A 61 9.78 -2.47 -7.93
N TYR A 62 10.53 -3.45 -8.44
CA TYR A 62 11.99 -3.51 -8.34
C TYR A 62 12.60 -4.33 -9.48
N GLY A 63 13.84 -3.96 -9.84
CA GLY A 63 14.57 -4.63 -10.91
C GLY A 63 15.13 -5.99 -10.48
N PRO A 64 15.44 -6.88 -11.45
CA PRO A 64 16.18 -8.10 -11.16
C PRO A 64 17.61 -7.77 -10.72
N PRO A 65 18.23 -8.62 -9.89
CA PRO A 65 19.63 -8.46 -9.55
C PRO A 65 20.50 -8.51 -10.80
N SER A 66 21.48 -7.61 -10.87
CA SER A 66 22.47 -7.54 -11.93
C SER A 66 23.80 -7.04 -11.36
N LYS A 67 24.84 -6.90 -12.19
CA LYS A 67 26.13 -6.36 -11.75
C LYS A 67 26.03 -4.95 -11.13
N ILE A 68 24.98 -4.21 -11.46
CA ILE A 68 24.75 -2.83 -11.01
C ILE A 68 23.50 -2.65 -10.15
N SER A 69 22.63 -3.67 -10.05
CA SER A 69 21.36 -3.61 -9.32
C SER A 69 21.34 -4.65 -8.22
N ARG A 70 21.07 -4.20 -6.99
CA ARG A 70 21.06 -5.06 -5.82
C ARG A 70 19.84 -5.99 -5.87
N PRO A 71 19.97 -7.25 -5.40
CA PRO A 71 18.82 -8.12 -5.21
C PRO A 71 17.88 -7.52 -4.17
N HIS A 72 16.59 -7.55 -4.45
CA HIS A 72 15.54 -7.14 -3.51
C HIS A 72 14.46 -8.22 -3.43
N SER A 73 13.83 -8.31 -2.27
CA SER A 73 12.68 -9.19 -2.03
C SER A 73 11.63 -8.49 -1.19
N VAL A 74 10.49 -9.15 -1.02
CA VAL A 74 9.40 -8.68 -0.16
C VAL A 74 9.03 -9.81 0.78
N TYR A 75 9.18 -9.56 2.07
CA TYR A 75 8.74 -10.44 3.14
C TYR A 75 7.66 -9.76 3.97
N LEU A 76 6.77 -10.58 4.50
CA LEU A 76 5.86 -10.24 5.58
C LEU A 76 6.42 -10.84 6.88
N LEU A 77 6.82 -9.99 7.81
CA LEU A 77 7.36 -10.39 9.10
C LEU A 77 6.23 -10.71 10.09
N PRO A 78 6.43 -11.68 10.99
CA PRO A 78 5.36 -12.20 11.83
C PRO A 78 4.95 -11.23 12.95
N ASN A 79 5.85 -10.32 13.37
CA ASN A 79 5.61 -9.43 14.51
C ASN A 79 6.55 -8.20 14.49
N LEU A 80 6.27 -7.26 15.40
CA LEU A 80 7.03 -6.02 15.57
C LEU A 80 8.51 -6.28 15.95
N TYR A 81 8.80 -7.29 16.77
CA TYR A 81 10.18 -7.60 17.17
C TYR A 81 11.03 -8.00 15.96
N SER A 82 10.51 -8.91 15.13
CA SER A 82 11.14 -9.32 13.87
C SER A 82 11.34 -8.13 12.94
N PHE A 83 10.37 -7.21 12.83
CA PHE A 83 10.47 -5.98 12.05
C PHE A 83 11.57 -5.02 12.53
N LEU A 84 11.66 -4.78 13.85
CA LEU A 84 12.64 -3.87 14.42
C LEU A 84 14.06 -4.42 14.27
N THR A 85 14.24 -5.71 14.55
CA THR A 85 15.53 -6.40 14.53
C THR A 85 15.95 -6.90 13.15
N CYS A 86 15.05 -6.85 12.16
CA CYS A 86 15.20 -7.48 10.86
C CYS A 86 15.49 -9.00 10.97
N ASP A 87 14.77 -9.67 11.87
CA ASP A 87 14.81 -11.12 12.03
C ASP A 87 13.76 -11.77 11.12
N PHE A 88 14.23 -12.42 10.05
CA PHE A 88 13.38 -13.07 9.05
C PHE A 88 13.02 -14.52 9.42
N ARG A 89 13.40 -15.02 10.61
CA ARG A 89 12.92 -16.32 11.10
C ARG A 89 11.40 -16.29 11.23
N GLY A 90 10.73 -17.22 10.54
CA GLY A 90 9.26 -17.28 10.48
C GLY A 90 8.62 -16.18 9.62
N ALA A 91 9.39 -15.36 8.90
CA ALA A 91 8.84 -14.43 7.92
C ALA A 91 8.34 -15.18 6.68
N THR A 92 7.22 -14.73 6.14
CA THR A 92 6.67 -15.27 4.90
C THR A 92 7.26 -14.51 3.73
N ARG A 93 7.93 -15.22 2.81
CA ARG A 93 8.42 -14.61 1.57
C ARG A 93 7.26 -14.42 0.60
N LEU A 94 6.90 -13.17 0.33
CA LEU A 94 5.82 -12.81 -0.58
C LEU A 94 6.31 -12.72 -2.02
N ALA A 95 7.47 -12.09 -2.22
CA ALA A 95 8.06 -11.87 -3.53
C ALA A 95 9.57 -12.02 -3.51
N GLY A 96 10.09 -12.56 -4.61
CA GLY A 96 11.50 -12.80 -4.84
C GLY A 96 12.15 -11.91 -5.88
N LEU A 97 13.44 -12.15 -6.08
CA LEU A 97 14.35 -11.31 -6.87
C LEU A 97 13.85 -10.87 -8.25
N ASN A 98 13.02 -11.67 -8.92
CA ASN A 98 12.51 -11.38 -10.27
C ASN A 98 11.04 -10.98 -10.31
N GLN A 99 10.32 -11.02 -9.18
CA GLN A 99 8.87 -10.84 -9.12
C GLN A 99 8.45 -9.36 -9.02
N GLY A 100 9.40 -8.44 -8.78
CA GLY A 100 9.18 -6.99 -8.84
C GLY A 100 9.18 -6.40 -10.25
N ARG A 101 9.38 -7.21 -11.29
CA ARG A 101 9.52 -6.76 -12.69
C ARG A 101 8.17 -6.39 -13.32
N GLY A 102 8.23 -5.60 -14.40
CA GLY A 102 7.05 -5.26 -15.20
C GLY A 102 6.00 -4.53 -14.37
N ASN A 103 4.83 -5.16 -14.19
CA ASN A 103 3.75 -4.61 -13.39
C ASN A 103 4.04 -4.58 -11.88
N GLY A 104 5.07 -5.31 -11.42
CA GLY A 104 5.44 -5.45 -10.02
C GLY A 104 4.72 -6.60 -9.32
N PHE A 105 5.07 -6.80 -8.06
CA PHE A 105 4.40 -7.76 -7.19
C PHE A 105 3.27 -7.07 -6.42
N SER A 106 2.06 -7.63 -6.47
CA SER A 106 0.87 -7.09 -5.80
C SER A 106 0.55 -7.86 -4.52
N TYR A 107 0.22 -7.14 -3.45
CA TYR A 107 -0.24 -7.68 -2.18
C TYR A 107 -1.50 -6.95 -1.71
N VAL A 108 -2.58 -7.68 -1.48
CA VAL A 108 -3.86 -7.12 -1.03
C VAL A 108 -3.92 -7.09 0.49
N LEU A 109 -4.24 -5.92 1.06
CA LEU A 109 -4.47 -5.74 2.48
C LEU A 109 -5.85 -6.29 2.87
N ASN A 110 -5.93 -7.58 3.17
CA ASN A 110 -7.19 -8.28 3.43
C ASN A 110 -7.57 -8.41 4.91
N GLN A 111 -6.72 -7.96 5.84
CA GLN A 111 -6.91 -8.12 7.28
C GLN A 111 -6.54 -6.85 8.03
N VAL A 112 -7.41 -6.40 8.93
CA VAL A 112 -7.22 -5.24 9.82
C VAL A 112 -6.22 -5.58 10.92
N ARG A 113 -4.94 -5.62 10.55
CA ARG A 113 -3.81 -5.81 11.47
C ARG A 113 -2.54 -5.14 10.91
N PRO A 114 -1.51 -4.90 11.74
CA PRO A 114 -0.22 -4.49 11.23
C PRO A 114 0.38 -5.53 10.27
N ASN A 115 0.73 -5.07 9.06
CA ASN A 115 1.52 -5.82 8.10
C ASN A 115 2.93 -5.25 8.08
N TYR A 116 3.91 -6.05 8.51
CA TYR A 116 5.31 -5.65 8.60
C TYR A 116 6.05 -6.08 7.33
N PHE A 117 6.29 -5.15 6.41
CA PHE A 117 7.01 -5.45 5.17
C PHE A 117 8.49 -5.13 5.30
N ALA A 118 9.35 -5.99 4.76
CA ALA A 118 10.76 -5.67 4.56
C ALA A 118 11.41 -6.46 3.43
N SER A 119 12.56 -5.99 2.95
CA SER A 119 13.45 -6.75 2.04
C SER A 119 14.47 -7.51 2.87
N GLY A 120 14.60 -8.82 2.60
CA GLY A 120 15.48 -9.72 3.34
C GLY A 120 16.86 -9.90 2.72
N GLU A 121 17.16 -9.19 1.63
CA GLU A 121 18.43 -9.34 0.92
C GLU A 121 19.54 -8.52 1.58
N GLY A 122 20.65 -9.18 1.92
CA GLY A 122 21.82 -8.52 2.51
C GLY A 122 21.49 -7.63 3.71
N ASP A 123 21.78 -6.34 3.59
CA ASP A 123 21.53 -5.31 4.59
C ASP A 123 20.36 -4.37 4.24
N ASP A 124 19.50 -4.75 3.28
CA ASP A 124 18.36 -3.94 2.81
C ASP A 124 17.44 -3.50 3.96
N CYS A 125 17.11 -4.40 4.89
CA CYS A 125 16.24 -4.07 6.03
C CYS A 125 16.93 -3.18 7.08
N LYS A 126 18.20 -3.46 7.41
CA LYS A 126 18.91 -2.80 8.51
C LYS A 126 19.51 -1.45 8.12
N LYS A 127 20.16 -1.39 6.95
CA LYS A 127 20.85 -0.19 6.44
C LYS A 127 20.16 0.40 5.22
N GLY A 128 19.52 -0.44 4.40
CA GLY A 128 18.79 0.02 3.22
C GLY A 128 17.45 0.68 3.52
N LEU A 129 16.98 0.66 4.76
CA LEU A 129 15.69 1.21 5.20
C LEU A 129 14.48 0.62 4.45
N MET A 130 14.66 -0.52 3.78
CA MET A 130 13.63 -1.18 2.97
C MET A 130 12.66 -1.96 3.84
N LYS A 131 11.95 -1.23 4.70
CA LYS A 131 10.94 -1.76 5.60
C LYS A 131 9.90 -0.69 5.96
N PHE A 132 8.65 -1.09 6.13
CA PHE A 132 7.58 -0.23 6.62
C PHE A 132 6.44 -1.06 7.21
N VAL A 133 5.51 -0.38 7.89
CA VAL A 133 4.31 -0.98 8.44
C VAL A 133 3.10 -0.41 7.72
N ALA A 134 2.21 -1.28 7.26
CA ALA A 134 0.88 -0.89 6.78
C ALA A 134 -0.18 -1.44 7.72
N ILE A 135 -1.01 -0.56 8.28
CA ILE A 135 -2.14 -0.93 9.14
C ILE A 135 -3.41 -0.53 8.38
N PRO A 136 -4.04 -1.46 7.64
CA PRO A 136 -5.27 -1.15 6.93
C PRO A 136 -6.39 -0.91 7.94
N LEU A 137 -7.10 0.19 7.75
CA LEU A 137 -8.30 0.55 8.51
C LEU A 137 -9.55 0.18 7.72
N TYR A 138 -10.69 0.17 8.41
CA TYR A 138 -11.96 0.21 7.70
C TYR A 138 -12.08 1.55 7.01
N ARG A 139 -12.52 1.49 5.76
CA ARG A 139 -12.78 2.66 4.96
C ARG A 139 -14.00 3.38 5.49
N PRO A 140 -13.92 4.69 5.77
CA PRO A 140 -15.08 5.45 6.18
C PRO A 140 -16.10 5.47 5.01
N PRO A 141 -17.39 5.42 5.31
CA PRO A 141 -18.44 5.46 4.29
C PRO A 141 -18.50 6.81 3.54
N PHE A 142 -17.81 7.85 4.03
CA PHE A 142 -17.75 9.18 3.44
C PHE A 142 -16.31 9.72 3.51
N PRO A 143 -15.80 10.36 2.44
CA PRO A 143 -14.50 11.03 2.43
C PRO A 143 -14.48 12.32 3.27
#